data_AF-A0A2E9LV56-F1
#
_entry.id   AF-A0A2E9LV56-F1
#
_cell.length_a   1.000
_cell.length_b   1.000
_cell.length_c   1.000
_cell.angle_alpha   90.00
_cell.angle_beta   90.00
_cell.angle_gamma   90.00
#
_symmetry.space_group_name_H-M   'P 1'
#
loop_
_entity.id
_entity.type
_entity.pdbx_description
1 polymer ?
#
loop_
_entity_poly.entity_id
_entity_poly.type
_entity_poly.pdbx_seq_one_letter_code
_entity_poly.pdbx_strand_id
1 'polypeptide(L)' 'MSLITFHRFLIAVGILFCLGFGSWEFLAARDGGGMGALALALIFTLLGIGLIVYLVHLGRFLGYDEGSAPHE' A
#
# COMPACT_ATOMS: atom_id res chain seq x y z
N MET A 1 20.95 0.99 -9.30
CA MET A 1 19.76 1.31 -8.47
C MET A 1 19.48 0.11 -7.59
N SER A 2 19.35 0.32 -6.28
CA SER A 2 19.16 -0.81 -5.34
C SER A 2 17.79 -1.45 -5.55
N LEU A 3 17.76 -2.79 -5.59
CA LEU A 3 16.57 -3.62 -5.71
C LEU A 3 15.51 -3.26 -4.64
N ILE A 4 15.99 -2.80 -3.47
CA ILE A 4 15.17 -2.32 -2.35
C ILE A 4 14.35 -1.08 -2.72
N THR A 5 14.95 -0.09 -3.39
CA THR A 5 14.24 1.14 -3.81
C THR A 5 13.18 0.83 -4.87
N PHE A 6 13.49 -0.06 -5.82
CA PHE A 6 12.54 -0.50 -6.84
C PHE A 6 11.36 -1.26 -6.23
N HIS A 7 11.62 -2.19 -5.32
CA HIS A 7 10.57 -2.93 -4.64
C HIS A 7 9.65 -2.00 -3.83
N ARG A 8 10.23 -1.01 -3.15
CA ARG A 8 9.50 0.02 -2.40
C ARG A 8 8.61 0.88 -3.30
N PHE A 9 9.04 1.15 -4.53
CA PHE A 9 8.24 1.82 -5.56
C PHE A 9 7.05 0.97 -6.01
N LEU A 10 7.25 -0.33 -6.27
CA LEU A 10 6.16 -1.25 -6.63
C LEU A 10 5.08 -1.34 -5.54
N ILE A 11 5.48 -1.37 -4.27
CA ILE A 11 4.53 -1.38 -3.15
C ILE A 11 3.75 -0.06 -3.09
N ALA A 12 4.42 1.08 -3.27
CA ALA A 12 3.75 2.39 -3.27
C ALA A 12 2.71 2.51 -4.40
N VAL A 13 3.06 2.08 -5.61
CA VAL A 13 2.11 2.04 -6.74
C VAL A 13 0.97 1.05 -6.48
N GLY A 14 1.25 -0.11 -5.89
CA GLY A 14 0.24 -1.09 -5.51
C GLY A 14 -0.76 -0.56 -4.48
N ILE A 15 -0.31 0.26 -3.52
CA ILE A 15 -1.18 0.95 -2.56
C ILE A 15 -2.09 1.95 -3.26
N LEU A 16 -1.53 2.80 -4.13
CA LEU A 16 -2.32 3.76 -4.91
C LEU A 16 -3.38 3.05 -5.75
N PHE A 17 -3.01 1.94 -6.38
CA PHE A 17 -3.93 1.11 -7.14
C PHE A 17 -5.03 0.52 -6.27
N CYS A 18 -4.69 -0.05 -5.10
CA CYS A 18 -5.67 -0.61 -4.16
C CYS A 18 -6.63 0.44 -3.62
N LEU A 19 -6.13 1.62 -3.23
CA LEU A 19 -6.95 2.72 -2.71
C LEU A 19 -7.84 3.31 -3.80
N GLY A 20 -7.30 3.51 -5.01
CA GLY A 20 -8.06 4.01 -6.16
C GLY A 20 -9.17 3.03 -6.57
N PHE A 21 -8.84 1.75 -6.73
CA PHE A 21 -9.79 0.71 -7.09
C PHE A 21 -10.84 0.46 -6.00
N GLY A 22 -10.43 0.41 -4.73
CA GLY A 22 -11.34 0.27 -3.59
C GLY A 22 -12.32 1.45 -3.47
N SER A 23 -11.84 2.68 -3.68
CA SER A 23 -12.70 3.88 -3.69
C SER A 23 -13.68 3.86 -4.86
N TRP A 24 -13.23 3.43 -6.04
CA TRP A 24 -14.05 3.32 -7.24
C TRP A 24 -15.16 2.27 -7.07
N GLU A 25 -14.81 1.07 -6.60
CA GLU A 25 -15.77 0.00 -6.32
C GLU A 25 -16.75 0.40 -5.20
N PHE A 26 -16.32 1.19 -4.23
CA PHE A 26 -17.22 1.72 -3.20
C PHE A 26 -18.26 2.69 -3.77
N LEU A 27 -17.86 3.57 -4.70
CA LEU A 27 -18.81 4.41 -5.44
C LEU A 27 -19.73 3.57 -6.32
N ALA A 28 -19.19 2.59 -7.05
CA ALA A 28 -19.97 1.68 -7.88
C ALA A 28 -20.99 0.86 -7.06
N ALA A 29 -20.61 0.41 -5.86
CA ALA A 29 -21.50 -0.26 -4.93
C ALA A 29 -22.66 0.65 -4.46
N ARG A 30 -22.40 1.95 -4.27
CA ARG A 30 -23.46 2.92 -3.94
C ARG A 30 -24.44 3.17 -5.08
N ASP A 31 -23.96 3.15 -6.33
CA ASP A 31 -24.78 3.33 -7.52
C ASP A 31 -25.56 2.05 -7.93
N GLY A 32 -25.48 0.98 -7.13
CA GLY A 32 -26.24 -0.26 -7.34
C GLY A 32 -25.40 -1.50 -7.66
N GLY A 33 -24.07 -1.43 -7.52
CA GLY A 33 -23.10 -2.48 -7.90
C GLY A 33 -23.18 -3.83 -7.18
N GLY A 34 -24.19 -4.07 -6.35
CA GLY A 34 -24.42 -5.37 -5.71
C GLY A 34 -23.34 -5.78 -4.69
N MET A 35 -23.59 -6.90 -4.01
CA MET A 35 -22.75 -7.39 -2.90
C MET A 35 -21.31 -7.74 -3.32
N GLY A 36 -21.08 -8.08 -4.60
CA GLY A 36 -19.76 -8.41 -5.14
C GLY A 36 -18.80 -7.23 -5.16
N ALA A 37 -19.28 -6.03 -5.51
CA ALA A 37 -18.48 -4.81 -5.52
C ALA A 37 -18.00 -4.43 -4.10
N LEU A 38 -18.85 -4.62 -3.09
CA LEU A 38 -18.48 -4.39 -1.69
C LEU A 38 -17.39 -5.36 -1.20
N ALA A 39 -17.48 -6.63 -1.58
CA ALA A 39 -16.47 -7.62 -1.21
C ALA A 39 -15.10 -7.30 -1.84
N LEU A 40 -15.08 -6.95 -3.14
CA LEU A 40 -13.87 -6.51 -3.83
C LEU A 40 -13.29 -5.24 -3.22
N ALA A 41 -14.13 -4.23 -2.96
CA ALA A 41 -13.70 -3.00 -2.29
C ALA A 41 -13.07 -3.29 -0.92
N LEU A 42 -13.67 -4.17 -0.12
CA LEU A 42 -13.18 -4.53 1.21
C LEU A 42 -11.83 -5.25 1.13
N ILE A 43 -11.69 -6.24 0.23
CA ILE A 43 -10.46 -7.01 0.05
C ILE A 43 -9.32 -6.09 -0.42
N PHE A 44 -9.55 -5.25 -1.43
CA PHE A 44 -8.53 -4.34 -1.93
C PHE A 44 -8.16 -3.26 -0.91
N THR A 45 -9.12 -2.78 -0.12
CA THR A 45 -8.85 -1.84 0.96
C THR A 45 -7.99 -2.48 2.05
N LEU A 46 -8.32 -3.70 2.49
CA LEU A 46 -7.53 -4.46 3.46
C LEU A 46 -6.11 -4.73 2.95
N LEU A 47 -5.98 -5.11 1.66
CA LEU A 47 -4.71 -5.35 1.03
C LEU A 47 -3.87 -4.05 0.99
N GLY A 48 -4.47 -2.94 0.58
CA GLY A 48 -3.84 -1.61 0.60
C GLY A 48 -3.35 -1.20 1.99
N ILE A 49 -4.17 -1.37 3.03
CA ILE A 49 -3.78 -1.10 4.43
C ILE A 49 -2.61 -1.99 4.85
N GLY A 50 -2.66 -3.28 4.53
CA GLY A 50 -1.57 -4.23 4.81
C GLY A 50 -0.24 -3.81 4.17
N LEU A 51 -0.29 -3.37 2.91
CA LEU A 51 0.89 -2.85 2.20
C LEU A 51 1.40 -1.54 2.83
N ILE A 52 0.53 -0.63 3.25
CA ILE A 52 0.92 0.60 3.95
C ILE A 52 1.66 0.27 5.25
N VAL A 53 1.08 -0.62 6.07
CA VAL A 53 1.70 -1.06 7.32
C VAL A 53 3.05 -1.71 7.05
N TYR A 54 3.15 -2.56 6.02
CA TYR A 54 4.40 -3.18 5.62
C TYR A 54 5.47 -2.14 5.23
N LEU A 55 5.10 -1.12 4.46
CA LEU A 55 5.99 -0.03 4.05
C LEU A 55 6.45 0.84 5.23
N VAL A 56 5.54 1.19 6.14
CA VAL A 56 5.88 1.96 7.35
C VAL A 56 6.82 1.15 8.25
N HIS A 57 6.55 -0.15 8.38
CA HIS A 57 7.39 -1.03 9.18
C HIS A 57 8.80 -1.19 8.59
N LEU A 58 8.91 -1.36 7.27
CA LEU A 58 10.20 -1.39 6.57
C LEU A 58 10.92 -0.05 6.61
N GLY A 59 10.20 1.06 6.42
CA GLY A 59 10.76 2.41 6.45
C GLY A 59 11.37 2.74 7.81
N ARG A 60 10.77 2.24 8.90
CA ARG A 60 11.32 2.38 10.25
C ARG A 60 12.58 1.54 10.47
N PHE A 61 12.67 0.35 9.89
CA PHE A 61 13.86 -0.49 9.97
C PHE A 61 15.03 0.06 9.14
N LEU A 62 14.75 0.53 7.92
CA LEU A 62 15.78 1.08 7.04
C LEU A 62 16.22 2.49 7.47
N GLY A 63 15.32 3.28 8.05
CA GLY A 63 15.64 4.58 8.65
C GLY A 63 16.51 4.50 9.92
N TYR A 64 16.62 3.32 10.54
CA TYR A 64 17.57 3.07 11.62
C TYR A 64 19.01 2.92 11.09
N ASP A 65 19.18 2.54 9.83
CA ASP A 65 20.49 2.21 9.22
C ASP A 65 21.24 3.44 8.69
N GLU A 66 20.53 4.54 8.37
CA GLU A 66 21.17 5.81 7.97
C GLU A 66 21.70 6.63 9.17
N GLY A 67 21.33 6.28 10.41
CA GLY A 67 21.74 6.99 11.62
C GLY A 67 22.95 6.39 12.37
N SER A 68 23.46 5.23 11.94
CA SER A 68 24.51 4.49 12.64
C SER A 68 25.86 4.49 11.92
N ALA A 69 26.06 5.25 10.85
CA ALA A 69 27.39 5.46 10.32
C ALA A 69 28.20 6.29 11.35
N PRO A 70 29.25 5.73 11.97
CA PRO A 70 30.16 6.54 12.75
C PRO A 70 30.81 7.52 11.77
N HIS A 71 30.71 8.81 12.07
CA HIS A 71 31.62 9.79 11.50
C HIS A 71 33.02 9.49 12.07
N GLU A 72 33.84 8.74 11.32
CA GLU A 72 35.28 8.63 11.53
C GLU A 72 36.04 8.88 10.22
#